data_AF-A0A7J5WQS5-F1
#
_entry.id   AF-A0A7J5WQS5-F1
#
_cell.length_a   1.000
_cell.length_b   1.000
_cell.length_c   1.000
_cell.angle_alpha   90.00
_cell.angle_beta   90.00
_cell.angle_gamma   90.00
#
_symmetry.space_group_name_H-M   'P 1'
#
loop_
_entity.id
_entity.type
_entity.pdbx_description
1 polymer ?
#
loop_
_entity_poly.entity_id
_entity_poly.type
_entity_poly.pdbx_seq_one_letter_code
_entity_poly.pdbx_strand_id
1 'polypeptide(L)'
;MNVTKIISFLLVACIFWFEAAAEPSPNRVVILGTKHNGNKYLNANSLLKIIQRINPDIILLEFDSTSVSDCDIKKVNGAKIAEFLGIWDNPIEYRAARKFKEIKPEICLAPFDIYIPNRREYIAYQRLMEKSHLVKLTSLFNENKLNEADSAQFTQYSKINNALLEKLDSNLLIMNRESLNDTIRAISFLENNFIRQITSKYNELQPYSNWYNSSSDFWEQRNNGMCLKIMRELNANSDRTILILTGLMHKYYLTNFLRKKELEKLCKIIPASEAMNGETTALFPF
;
A
#
# COMPACT_ATOMS: atom_id res chain seq x y z
N MET A 1 65.46 13.15 -18.85
CA MET A 1 64.08 13.44 -18.41
C MET A 1 64.13 13.78 -16.93
N ASN A 2 63.72 14.99 -16.53
CA ASN A 2 63.89 15.48 -15.15
C ASN A 2 63.03 14.70 -14.16
N VAL A 3 63.68 14.02 -13.21
CA VAL A 3 63.07 13.20 -12.14
C VAL A 3 62.05 14.00 -11.32
N THR A 4 62.24 15.32 -11.18
CA THR A 4 61.30 16.25 -10.54
C THR A 4 59.96 16.38 -11.26
N LYS A 5 59.90 16.26 -12.60
CA LYS A 5 58.62 16.29 -13.33
C LYS A 5 57.82 14.99 -13.20
N ILE A 6 58.49 13.87 -12.94
CA ILE A 6 57.84 12.57 -12.75
C ILE A 6 57.17 12.49 -11.37
N ILE A 7 57.81 13.05 -10.34
CA ILE A 7 57.26 13.08 -8.97
C ILE A 7 56.05 14.01 -8.86
N SER A 8 56.08 15.18 -9.53
CA SER A 8 54.91 16.09 -9.56
C SER A 8 53.72 15.50 -10.33
N PHE A 9 53.94 14.63 -11.33
CA PHE A 9 52.85 13.97 -12.06
C PHE A 9 52.19 12.85 -11.25
N LEU A 10 52.96 12.13 -10.44
CA LEU A 10 52.47 11.09 -9.54
C LEU A 10 51.65 11.65 -8.37
N LEU A 11 52.02 12.82 -7.83
CA LEU A 11 51.29 13.48 -6.74
C LEU A 11 49.94 14.06 -7.16
N VAL A 12 49.79 14.52 -8.41
CA VAL A 12 48.50 14.99 -8.94
C VAL A 12 47.58 13.82 -9.30
N ALA A 13 48.12 12.68 -9.74
CA ALA A 13 47.33 11.49 -10.05
C ALA A 13 46.71 10.83 -8.80
N CYS A 14 47.33 10.94 -7.62
CA CYS A 14 46.79 10.40 -6.37
C CYS A 14 45.62 11.22 -5.78
N ILE A 15 45.44 12.48 -6.16
CA ILE A 15 44.35 13.34 -5.64
C ILE A 15 43.02 13.04 -6.34
N PHE A 16 43.02 12.39 -7.52
CA PHE A 16 41.81 12.06 -8.28
C PHE A 16 41.23 10.66 -7.99
N TRP A 17 41.76 9.91 -7.01
CA TRP A 17 41.35 8.52 -6.76
C TRP A 17 40.59 8.29 -5.45
N PHE A 18 40.26 9.35 -4.71
CA PHE A 18 39.36 9.29 -3.56
C PHE A 18 38.21 10.28 -3.74
N GLU A 19 37.44 10.14 -4.83
CA GLU A 19 36.01 10.42 -4.70
C GLU A 19 35.47 9.36 -3.75
N ALA A 20 35.45 9.68 -2.46
CA ALA A 20 34.66 8.95 -1.50
C ALA A 20 33.22 8.94 -2.04
N ALA A 21 32.81 7.81 -2.63
CA ALA A 21 31.44 7.64 -3.09
C ALA A 21 30.56 7.92 -1.88
N ALA A 22 29.87 9.08 -1.89
CA ALA A 22 28.96 9.43 -0.82
C ALA A 22 27.97 8.27 -0.65
N GLU A 23 27.75 7.83 0.58
CA GLU A 23 26.77 6.76 0.82
C GLU A 23 25.45 7.17 0.15
N PRO A 24 24.80 6.27 -0.61
CA PRO A 24 23.58 6.62 -1.32
C PRO A 24 22.53 7.14 -0.33
N SER A 25 21.96 8.30 -0.62
CA SER A 25 20.88 8.86 0.20
C SER A 25 19.68 7.89 0.25
N PRO A 26 19.03 7.74 1.41
CA PRO A 26 17.87 6.86 1.53
C PRO A 26 16.71 7.36 0.66
N ASN A 27 15.91 6.42 0.14
CA ASN A 27 14.72 6.76 -0.63
C ASN A 27 13.69 7.50 0.23
N ARG A 28 13.00 8.49 -0.33
CA ARG A 28 11.85 9.16 0.32
C ARG A 28 10.59 8.36 0.01
N VAL A 29 10.00 7.71 1.01
CA VAL A 29 8.84 6.83 0.80
C VAL A 29 7.56 7.49 1.29
N VAL A 30 6.58 7.64 0.41
CA VAL A 30 5.22 8.08 0.75
C VAL A 30 4.28 6.91 0.58
N ILE A 31 3.45 6.61 1.59
CA ILE A 31 2.45 5.54 1.53
C ILE A 31 1.05 6.16 1.58
N LEU A 32 0.26 5.96 0.53
CA LEU A 32 -1.13 6.38 0.47
C LEU A 32 -2.05 5.16 0.47
N GLY A 33 -2.77 5.00 1.58
CA GLY A 33 -3.87 4.06 1.71
C GLY A 33 -5.14 4.65 1.08
N THR A 34 -5.82 3.88 0.23
CA THR A 34 -7.04 4.31 -0.44
C THR A 34 -8.18 3.29 -0.31
N LYS A 35 -9.40 3.71 -0.69
CA LYS A 35 -10.54 2.83 -0.94
C LYS A 35 -10.52 2.58 -2.45
N HIS A 36 -10.27 1.35 -2.89
CA HIS A 36 -10.04 1.03 -4.31
C HIS A 36 -11.13 1.54 -5.27
N ASN A 37 -12.40 1.47 -4.85
CA ASN A 37 -13.53 1.94 -5.66
C ASN A 37 -13.77 3.46 -5.53
N GLY A 38 -12.98 4.14 -4.71
CA GLY A 38 -13.16 5.54 -4.36
C GLY A 38 -14.37 5.80 -3.46
N ASN A 39 -14.64 7.09 -3.28
CA ASN A 39 -15.82 7.63 -2.63
C ASN A 39 -16.11 9.05 -3.19
N LYS A 40 -17.09 9.77 -2.64
CA LYS A 40 -17.45 11.13 -3.10
C LYS A 40 -16.32 12.16 -3.01
N TYR A 41 -15.32 11.96 -2.15
CA TYR A 41 -14.17 12.84 -1.95
C TYR A 41 -12.87 12.30 -2.56
N LEU A 42 -12.86 11.03 -2.98
CA LEU A 42 -11.68 10.34 -3.49
C LEU A 42 -12.03 9.56 -4.76
N ASN A 43 -11.56 10.09 -5.89
CA ASN A 43 -11.62 9.47 -7.20
C ASN A 43 -10.26 9.56 -7.92
N ALA A 44 -10.14 8.94 -9.08
CA ALA A 44 -8.89 8.91 -9.85
C ALA A 44 -8.32 10.32 -10.17
N ASN A 45 -9.18 11.32 -10.42
CA ASN A 45 -8.71 12.69 -10.71
C ASN A 45 -8.21 13.39 -9.44
N SER A 46 -8.89 13.21 -8.30
CA SER A 46 -8.40 13.75 -7.03
C SER A 46 -7.08 13.10 -6.60
N LEU A 47 -6.93 11.78 -6.81
CA LEU A 47 -5.69 11.07 -6.54
C LEU A 47 -4.57 11.51 -7.49
N LEU A 48 -4.87 11.70 -8.79
CA LEU A 48 -3.91 12.24 -9.76
C LEU A 48 -3.33 13.59 -9.31
N LYS A 49 -4.17 14.51 -8.84
CA LYS A 49 -3.70 15.81 -8.31
C LYS A 49 -2.73 15.64 -7.15
N ILE A 50 -2.96 14.66 -6.28
CA ILE A 50 -2.05 14.34 -5.19
C ILE A 50 -0.74 13.74 -5.71
N ILE A 51 -0.80 12.79 -6.65
CA ILE A 51 0.39 12.21 -7.28
C ILE A 51 1.25 13.31 -7.93
N GLN A 52 0.62 14.26 -8.63
CA GLN A 52 1.31 15.40 -9.26
C GLN A 52 2.03 16.29 -8.23
N ARG A 53 1.43 16.52 -7.05
CA ARG A 53 2.07 17.28 -5.97
C ARG A 53 3.26 16.56 -5.37
N ILE A 54 3.13 15.25 -5.16
CA ILE A 54 4.22 14.42 -4.64
C ILE A 54 5.37 14.32 -5.66
N ASN A 55 5.03 14.34 -6.96
CA ASN A 55 5.94 14.20 -8.08
C ASN A 55 6.96 13.04 -7.88
N PRO A 56 6.49 11.79 -7.71
CA PRO A 56 7.38 10.68 -7.46
C PRO A 56 8.32 10.39 -8.63
N ASP A 57 9.35 9.58 -8.38
CA ASP A 57 10.20 8.96 -9.39
C ASP A 57 9.73 7.53 -9.71
N ILE A 58 9.12 6.86 -8.73
CA ILE A 58 8.59 5.51 -8.83
C ILE A 58 7.23 5.45 -8.17
N ILE A 59 6.27 4.77 -8.80
CA ILE A 59 4.98 4.43 -8.18
C ILE A 59 4.87 2.92 -8.05
N LEU A 60 4.77 2.45 -6.81
CA LEU A 60 4.46 1.06 -6.51
C LEU A 60 2.94 0.87 -6.49
N LEU A 61 2.44 -0.05 -7.30
CA LEU A 61 1.02 -0.36 -7.42
C LEU A 61 0.71 -1.76 -6.89
N GLU A 62 -0.42 -1.89 -6.18
CA GLU A 62 -0.92 -3.15 -5.61
C GLU A 62 -1.48 -4.09 -6.70
N PHE A 63 -0.62 -4.41 -7.66
CA PHE A 63 -0.79 -5.39 -8.72
C PHE A 63 0.44 -6.28 -8.78
N ASP A 64 0.30 -7.44 -9.42
CA ASP A 64 1.43 -8.33 -9.69
C ASP A 64 2.09 -8.03 -11.05
N SER A 65 3.17 -8.75 -11.32
CA SER A 65 3.99 -8.61 -12.53
C SER A 65 3.28 -9.02 -13.83
N THR A 66 2.09 -9.63 -13.74
CA THR A 66 1.26 -9.89 -14.92
C THR A 66 0.56 -8.62 -15.41
N SER A 67 0.31 -7.66 -14.52
CA SER A 67 -0.40 -6.41 -14.83
C SER A 67 0.52 -5.19 -14.96
N VAL A 68 1.62 -5.16 -14.21
CA VAL A 68 2.63 -4.07 -14.25
C VAL A 68 4.01 -4.71 -14.44
N SER A 69 4.73 -4.32 -15.48
CA SER A 69 6.10 -4.78 -15.73
C SER A 69 6.86 -3.73 -16.53
N ASP A 70 8.19 -3.78 -16.51
CA ASP A 70 9.03 -2.96 -17.38
C ASP A 70 8.73 -1.44 -17.25
N CYS A 71 8.52 -0.99 -16.00
CA CYS A 71 8.16 0.38 -15.65
C CYS A 71 6.83 0.90 -16.25
N ASP A 72 5.93 0.00 -16.66
CA ASP A 72 4.63 0.37 -17.24
C ASP A 72 3.49 -0.58 -16.87
N ILE A 73 2.27 -0.10 -17.05
CA ILE A 73 1.06 -0.92 -16.99
C ILE A 73 0.90 -1.62 -18.34
N LYS A 74 0.68 -2.94 -18.33
CA LYS A 74 0.46 -3.67 -19.57
C LYS A 74 -0.79 -3.18 -20.28
N LYS A 75 -0.63 -2.85 -21.57
CA LYS A 75 -1.72 -2.34 -22.41
C LYS A 75 -2.77 -3.42 -22.62
N VAL A 76 -4.04 -3.07 -22.41
CA VAL A 76 -5.20 -3.88 -22.74
C VAL A 76 -5.94 -3.21 -23.88
N ASN A 77 -6.18 -3.95 -24.98
CA ASN A 77 -6.91 -3.41 -26.13
C ASN A 77 -8.33 -3.01 -25.71
N GLY A 78 -8.79 -1.82 -26.14
CA GLY A 78 -10.11 -1.30 -25.78
C GLY A 78 -10.22 -0.71 -24.37
N ALA A 79 -9.14 -0.72 -23.57
CA ALA A 79 -9.07 -0.14 -22.22
C ALA A 79 -9.76 1.23 -22.08
N LYS A 80 -9.42 2.19 -22.96
CA LYS A 80 -9.95 3.56 -22.91
C LYS A 80 -11.45 3.61 -23.21
N ILE A 81 -11.91 2.79 -24.16
CA ILE A 81 -13.32 2.70 -24.54
C ILE A 81 -14.12 2.03 -23.42
N ALA A 82 -13.61 0.92 -22.87
CA ALA A 82 -14.27 0.21 -21.78
C ALA A 82 -14.40 1.08 -20.52
N GLU A 83 -13.40 1.91 -20.21
CA GLU A 83 -13.49 2.88 -19.11
C GLU A 83 -14.46 4.03 -19.42
N PHE A 84 -14.43 4.58 -20.63
CA PHE A 84 -15.38 5.61 -21.07
C PHE A 84 -16.84 5.12 -20.97
N LEU A 85 -17.09 3.87 -21.35
CA LEU A 85 -18.41 3.22 -21.27
C LEU A 85 -18.77 2.75 -19.85
N GLY A 86 -17.89 2.93 -18.86
CA GLY A 86 -18.11 2.45 -17.48
C GLY A 86 -18.13 0.92 -17.34
N ILE A 87 -17.67 0.20 -18.35
CA ILE A 87 -17.60 -1.27 -18.36
C ILE A 87 -16.40 -1.75 -17.54
N TRP A 88 -15.35 -0.91 -17.43
CA TRP A 88 -14.12 -1.27 -16.74
C TRP A 88 -13.96 -0.58 -15.38
N ASP A 89 -14.21 -1.35 -14.31
CA ASP A 89 -14.14 -0.90 -12.91
C ASP A 89 -12.75 -1.15 -12.29
N ASN A 90 -11.71 -0.56 -12.88
CA ASN A 90 -10.38 -0.62 -12.29
C ASN A 90 -10.27 0.28 -11.04
N PRO A 91 -9.45 -0.11 -10.05
CA PRO A 91 -9.17 0.70 -8.88
C PRO A 91 -8.74 2.14 -9.25
N ILE A 92 -9.08 3.10 -8.40
CA ILE A 92 -8.75 4.51 -8.62
C ILE A 92 -7.23 4.75 -8.75
N GLU A 93 -6.42 3.92 -8.08
CA GLU A 93 -4.96 3.98 -8.07
C GLU A 93 -4.40 3.64 -9.45
N TYR A 94 -4.91 2.56 -10.06
CA TYR A 94 -4.56 2.18 -11.43
C TYR A 94 -4.86 3.31 -12.41
N ARG A 95 -6.07 3.87 -12.34
CA ARG A 95 -6.51 4.92 -13.26
C ARG A 95 -5.70 6.21 -13.07
N ALA A 96 -5.41 6.58 -11.83
CA ALA A 96 -4.60 7.76 -11.53
C ALA A 96 -3.14 7.60 -11.97
N ALA A 97 -2.50 6.46 -11.67
CA ALA A 97 -1.12 6.19 -12.04
C ALA A 97 -0.93 6.11 -13.56
N ARG A 98 -1.86 5.47 -14.29
CA ARG A 98 -1.83 5.46 -15.75
C ARG A 98 -1.92 6.87 -16.34
N LYS A 99 -2.83 7.72 -15.84
CA LYS A 99 -2.92 9.13 -16.26
C LYS A 99 -1.65 9.91 -15.92
N PHE A 100 -1.03 9.65 -14.77
CA PHE A 100 0.22 10.31 -14.40
C PHE A 100 1.38 9.89 -15.31
N LYS A 101 1.47 8.61 -15.69
CA LYS A 101 2.44 8.10 -16.69
C LYS A 101 2.25 8.75 -18.07
N GLU A 102 1.02 9.04 -18.47
CA GLU A 102 0.77 9.81 -19.71
C GLU A 102 1.29 11.26 -19.62
N ILE A 103 1.31 11.86 -18.41
CA ILE A 103 1.83 13.22 -18.15
C ILE A 103 3.35 13.24 -17.97
N LYS A 104 3.90 12.21 -17.32
CA LYS A 104 5.33 12.05 -16.98
C LYS A 104 5.82 10.71 -17.54
N PRO A 105 6.11 10.59 -18.85
CA PRO A 105 6.41 9.31 -19.50
C PRO A 105 7.61 8.56 -18.90
N GLU A 106 8.54 9.25 -18.27
CA GLU A 106 9.73 8.70 -17.62
C GLU A 106 9.46 8.06 -16.24
N ILE A 107 8.29 8.28 -15.62
CA ILE A 107 7.97 7.67 -14.32
C ILE A 107 8.00 6.15 -14.40
N CYS A 108 8.62 5.47 -13.44
CA CYS A 108 8.54 4.01 -13.38
C CYS A 108 7.31 3.56 -12.58
N LEU A 109 6.50 2.68 -13.16
CA LEU A 109 5.43 1.97 -12.44
C LEU A 109 5.91 0.54 -12.13
N ALA A 110 5.86 0.13 -10.87
CA ALA A 110 6.31 -1.20 -10.46
C ALA A 110 5.25 -1.97 -9.65
N PRO A 111 5.13 -3.29 -9.86
CA PRO A 111 4.21 -4.13 -9.09
C PRO A 111 4.79 -4.43 -7.70
N PHE A 112 3.96 -4.41 -6.68
CA PHE A 112 4.36 -4.92 -5.37
C PHE A 112 3.38 -5.92 -4.75
N ASP A 113 2.32 -6.33 -5.43
CA ASP A 113 1.42 -7.39 -4.94
C ASP A 113 1.87 -8.79 -5.39
N ILE A 114 1.42 -9.84 -4.71
CA ILE A 114 1.64 -11.23 -5.11
C ILE A 114 0.75 -11.62 -6.29
N TYR A 115 1.19 -12.65 -7.01
CA TYR A 115 0.38 -13.26 -8.06
C TYR A 115 -0.81 -13.98 -7.42
N ILE A 116 -2.01 -13.68 -7.92
CA ILE A 116 -3.26 -14.33 -7.49
C ILE A 116 -3.87 -14.98 -8.74
N PRO A 117 -3.83 -16.32 -8.86
CA PRO A 117 -4.49 -17.03 -9.94
C PRO A 117 -5.98 -16.64 -10.00
N ASN A 118 -6.49 -16.37 -11.21
CA ASN A 118 -7.88 -15.98 -11.43
C ASN A 118 -8.37 -14.88 -10.46
N ARG A 119 -7.58 -13.81 -10.27
CA ARG A 119 -7.84 -12.73 -9.28
C ARG A 119 -9.30 -12.27 -9.22
N ARG A 120 -10.00 -12.15 -10.36
CA ARG A 120 -11.42 -11.76 -10.40
C ARG A 120 -12.33 -12.76 -9.66
N GLU A 121 -12.17 -14.05 -9.93
CA GLU A 121 -12.94 -15.11 -9.28
C GLU A 121 -12.59 -15.20 -7.80
N TYR A 122 -11.30 -15.12 -7.49
CA TYR A 122 -10.82 -15.07 -6.11
C TYR A 122 -11.48 -13.92 -5.32
N ILE A 123 -11.44 -12.69 -5.84
CA ILE A 123 -12.05 -11.52 -5.18
C ILE A 123 -13.57 -11.70 -5.04
N ALA A 124 -14.25 -12.23 -6.06
CA ALA A 124 -15.69 -12.47 -6.01
C ALA A 124 -16.06 -13.50 -4.93
N TYR A 125 -15.31 -14.60 -4.85
CA TYR A 125 -15.48 -15.64 -3.84
C TYR A 125 -15.23 -15.09 -2.42
N GLN A 126 -14.13 -14.36 -2.21
CA GLN A 126 -13.82 -13.75 -0.91
C GLN A 126 -14.92 -12.81 -0.44
N ARG A 127 -15.41 -11.92 -1.31
CA ARG A 127 -16.51 -10.99 -1.00
C ARG A 127 -17.81 -11.72 -0.65
N LEU A 128 -18.13 -12.79 -1.37
CA LEU A 128 -19.32 -13.59 -1.10
C LEU A 128 -19.22 -14.23 0.30
N MET A 129 -18.10 -14.88 0.58
CA MET A 129 -17.89 -15.58 1.85
C MET A 129 -17.86 -14.62 3.03
N GLU A 130 -17.16 -13.48 2.91
CA GLU A 130 -17.12 -12.43 3.93
C GLU A 130 -18.52 -11.89 4.24
N LYS A 131 -19.29 -11.57 3.21
CA LYS A 131 -20.68 -11.11 3.37
C LYS A 131 -21.54 -12.16 4.06
N SER A 132 -21.48 -13.41 3.61
CA SER A 132 -22.29 -14.50 4.16
C SER A 132 -21.93 -14.80 5.61
N HIS A 133 -20.64 -14.83 5.93
CA HIS A 133 -20.14 -15.01 7.30
C HIS A 133 -20.61 -13.87 8.22
N LEU A 134 -20.42 -12.62 7.81
CA LEU A 134 -20.83 -11.46 8.61
C LEU A 134 -22.35 -11.43 8.85
N VAL A 135 -23.16 -11.74 7.85
CA VAL A 135 -24.62 -11.85 7.99
C VAL A 135 -24.98 -12.93 9.02
N LYS A 136 -24.34 -14.10 8.96
CA LYS A 136 -24.61 -15.20 9.89
C LYS A 136 -24.18 -14.83 11.32
N LEU A 137 -22.98 -14.29 11.50
CA LEU A 137 -22.47 -13.85 12.81
C LEU A 137 -23.37 -12.77 13.43
N THR A 138 -23.81 -11.80 12.62
CA THR A 138 -24.74 -10.76 13.07
C THR A 138 -26.10 -11.32 13.48
N SER A 139 -26.62 -12.34 12.77
CA SER A 139 -27.86 -13.05 13.16
C SER A 139 -27.71 -13.74 14.52
N LEU A 140 -26.60 -14.45 14.76
CA LEU A 140 -26.33 -15.06 16.07
C LEU A 140 -26.27 -14.02 17.19
N PHE A 141 -25.63 -12.88 16.95
CA PHE A 141 -25.58 -11.78 17.90
C PHE A 141 -26.98 -11.23 18.21
N ASN A 142 -27.76 -10.88 17.17
CA ASN A 142 -29.09 -10.29 17.33
C ASN A 142 -30.12 -11.25 17.97
N GLU A 143 -29.95 -12.55 17.76
CA GLU A 143 -30.80 -13.60 18.35
C GLU A 143 -30.34 -14.00 19.77
N ASN A 144 -29.36 -13.30 20.36
CA ASN A 144 -28.76 -13.61 21.66
C ASN A 144 -28.22 -15.05 21.77
N LYS A 145 -27.71 -15.60 20.66
CA LYS A 145 -27.09 -16.94 20.60
C LYS A 145 -25.61 -16.95 20.94
N LEU A 146 -24.95 -15.78 20.90
CA LEU A 146 -23.61 -15.63 21.43
C LEU A 146 -23.66 -15.59 22.96
N ASN A 147 -22.67 -16.18 23.62
CA ASN A 147 -22.53 -16.01 25.07
C ASN A 147 -22.20 -14.55 25.42
N GLU A 148 -22.36 -14.18 26.69
CA GLU A 148 -22.19 -12.78 27.14
C GLU A 148 -20.80 -12.20 26.81
N ALA A 149 -19.74 -12.97 27.04
CA ALA A 149 -18.36 -12.54 26.78
C ALA A 149 -18.08 -12.29 25.28
N ASP A 150 -18.56 -13.17 24.41
CA ASP A 150 -18.40 -13.03 22.96
C ASP A 150 -19.28 -11.91 22.42
N SER A 151 -20.50 -11.75 22.95
CA SER A 151 -21.41 -10.66 22.60
C SER A 151 -20.79 -9.29 22.93
N ALA A 152 -20.16 -9.15 24.09
CA ALA A 152 -19.45 -7.93 24.48
C ALA A 152 -18.26 -7.64 23.54
N GLN A 153 -17.44 -8.65 23.22
CA GLN A 153 -16.32 -8.48 22.29
C GLN A 153 -16.78 -8.16 20.86
N PHE A 154 -17.86 -8.81 20.38
CA PHE A 154 -18.42 -8.50 19.07
C PHE A 154 -18.96 -7.08 19.01
N THR A 155 -19.61 -6.60 20.08
CA THR A 155 -20.06 -5.20 20.18
C THR A 155 -18.89 -4.22 20.05
N GLN A 156 -17.75 -4.51 20.72
CA GLN A 156 -16.54 -3.70 20.60
C GLN A 156 -15.99 -3.72 19.18
N TYR A 157 -15.88 -4.91 18.57
CA TYR A 157 -15.44 -5.07 17.19
C TYR A 157 -16.31 -4.27 16.22
N SER A 158 -17.63 -4.46 16.27
CA SER A 158 -18.59 -3.76 15.41
C SER A 158 -18.50 -2.24 15.56
N LYS A 159 -18.34 -1.74 16.80
CA LYS A 159 -18.17 -0.30 17.06
C LYS A 159 -16.93 0.27 16.36
N ILE A 160 -15.79 -0.40 16.51
CA ILE A 160 -14.52 0.05 15.92
C ILE A 160 -14.56 -0.07 14.40
N ASN A 161 -15.11 -1.17 13.88
CA ASN A 161 -15.22 -1.39 12.44
C ASN A 161 -16.16 -0.35 11.78
N ASN A 162 -17.32 -0.06 12.38
CA ASN A 162 -18.22 0.98 11.87
C ASN A 162 -17.55 2.36 11.85
N ALA A 163 -16.79 2.71 12.89
CA ALA A 163 -16.02 3.95 12.92
C ALA A 163 -14.96 4.01 11.81
N LEU A 164 -14.31 2.88 11.47
CA LEU A 164 -13.40 2.80 10.32
C LEU A 164 -14.15 3.00 8.99
N LEU A 165 -15.32 2.38 8.81
CA LEU A 165 -16.13 2.53 7.60
C LEU A 165 -16.50 4.00 7.33
N GLU A 166 -16.85 4.76 8.37
CA GLU A 166 -17.09 6.20 8.24
C GLU A 166 -15.84 6.97 7.76
N LYS A 167 -14.65 6.56 8.20
CA LYS A 167 -13.39 7.16 7.72
C LYS A 167 -13.06 6.74 6.29
N LEU A 168 -13.44 5.54 5.85
CA LEU A 168 -13.28 5.12 4.46
C LEU A 168 -14.10 5.95 3.47
N ASP A 169 -15.17 6.61 3.93
CA ASP A 169 -16.00 7.52 3.14
C ASP A 169 -15.61 9.01 3.26
N SER A 170 -14.44 9.28 3.86
CA SER A 170 -13.87 10.61 4.00
C SER A 170 -12.81 10.91 2.92
N ASN A 171 -12.17 12.09 3.00
CA ASN A 171 -11.11 12.47 2.06
C ASN A 171 -9.77 11.76 2.35
N LEU A 172 -8.86 11.79 1.38
CA LEU A 172 -7.58 11.08 1.44
C LEU A 172 -6.70 11.49 2.63
N LEU A 173 -6.77 12.74 3.09
CA LEU A 173 -6.02 13.23 4.25
C LEU A 173 -6.48 12.55 5.53
N ILE A 174 -7.79 12.44 5.74
CA ILE A 174 -8.36 11.74 6.91
C ILE A 174 -8.01 10.25 6.87
N MET A 175 -8.17 9.61 5.70
CA MET A 175 -7.83 8.20 5.51
C MET A 175 -6.35 7.91 5.75
N ASN A 176 -5.48 8.91 5.64
CA ASN A 176 -4.04 8.75 5.77
C ASN A 176 -3.45 9.29 7.08
N ARG A 177 -4.29 9.68 8.06
CA ARG A 177 -3.83 10.01 9.41
C ARG A 177 -3.19 8.81 10.09
N GLU A 178 -2.15 9.08 10.89
CA GLU A 178 -1.44 8.03 11.62
C GLU A 178 -2.34 7.27 12.60
N SER A 179 -3.24 7.97 13.30
CA SER A 179 -4.17 7.34 14.25
C SER A 179 -5.09 6.29 13.61
N LEU A 180 -5.31 6.35 12.28
CA LEU A 180 -6.10 5.34 11.60
C LEU A 180 -5.34 4.02 11.43
N ASN A 181 -4.00 4.05 11.38
CA ASN A 181 -3.19 2.83 11.36
C ASN A 181 -3.39 2.01 12.63
N ASP A 182 -3.52 2.66 13.79
CA ASP A 182 -3.77 1.97 15.07
C ASP A 182 -5.16 1.33 15.10
N THR A 183 -6.18 2.03 14.59
CA THR A 183 -7.54 1.47 14.42
C THR A 183 -7.53 0.24 13.54
N ILE A 184 -6.87 0.30 12.38
CA ILE A 184 -6.80 -0.83 11.44
C ILE A 184 -6.04 -2.00 12.09
N ARG A 185 -4.94 -1.73 12.81
CA ARG A 185 -4.20 -2.76 13.55
C ARG A 185 -5.08 -3.44 14.60
N ALA A 186 -5.88 -2.66 15.34
CA ALA A 186 -6.80 -3.21 16.34
C ALA A 186 -7.89 -4.09 15.71
N ILE A 187 -8.45 -3.67 14.56
CA ILE A 187 -9.41 -4.48 13.80
C ILE A 187 -8.76 -5.78 13.33
N SER A 188 -7.58 -5.72 12.69
CA SER A 188 -6.87 -6.93 12.24
C SER A 188 -6.54 -7.87 13.40
N PHE A 189 -6.19 -7.34 14.58
CA PHE A 189 -5.98 -8.16 15.77
C PHE A 189 -7.27 -8.88 16.21
N LEU A 190 -8.40 -8.16 16.27
CA LEU A 190 -9.69 -8.76 16.61
C LEU A 190 -10.14 -9.78 15.56
N GLU A 191 -9.91 -9.54 14.28
CA GLU A 191 -10.24 -10.48 13.20
C GLU A 191 -9.44 -11.77 13.32
N ASN A 192 -8.12 -11.65 13.49
CA ASN A 192 -7.22 -12.81 13.55
C ASN A 192 -7.35 -13.63 14.84
N ASN A 193 -7.79 -13.02 15.95
CA ASN A 193 -7.89 -13.70 17.24
C ASN A 193 -9.35 -14.00 17.60
N PHE A 194 -10.17 -12.97 17.76
CA PHE A 194 -11.54 -13.10 18.24
C PHE A 194 -12.50 -13.63 17.17
N ILE A 195 -12.58 -12.99 15.99
CA ILE A 195 -13.52 -13.42 14.94
C ILE A 195 -13.15 -14.81 14.42
N ARG A 196 -11.86 -15.10 14.25
CA ARG A 196 -11.35 -16.44 13.92
C ARG A 196 -11.78 -17.49 14.96
N GLN A 197 -11.64 -17.18 16.25
CA GLN A 197 -12.03 -18.08 17.34
C GLN A 197 -13.55 -18.34 17.35
N ILE A 198 -14.39 -17.30 17.32
CA ILE A 198 -15.85 -17.51 17.38
C ILE A 198 -16.38 -18.23 16.14
N THR A 199 -15.76 -18.02 14.97
CA THR A 199 -16.11 -18.75 13.75
C THR A 199 -15.95 -20.26 13.94
N SER A 200 -14.91 -20.67 14.67
CA SER A 200 -14.63 -22.06 15.01
C SER A 200 -15.32 -22.55 16.28
N LYS A 201 -16.06 -21.69 17.00
CA LYS A 201 -16.71 -22.04 18.27
C LYS A 201 -18.20 -22.36 18.08
N TYR A 202 -18.91 -21.57 17.27
CA TYR A 202 -20.35 -21.72 17.10
C TYR A 202 -20.69 -22.62 15.90
N ASN A 203 -21.57 -23.59 16.10
CA ASN A 203 -21.95 -24.58 15.08
C ASN A 203 -22.46 -23.94 13.80
N GLU A 204 -23.22 -22.86 13.91
CA GLU A 204 -23.79 -22.14 12.77
C GLU A 204 -22.73 -21.37 11.96
N LEU A 205 -21.53 -21.17 12.50
CA LEU A 205 -20.40 -20.53 11.83
C LEU A 205 -19.36 -21.53 11.31
N GLN A 206 -19.40 -22.80 11.73
CA GLN A 206 -18.46 -23.84 11.28
C GLN A 206 -18.31 -23.98 9.76
N PRO A 207 -19.37 -23.81 8.93
CA PRO A 207 -19.22 -23.85 7.48
C PRO A 207 -18.23 -22.82 6.92
N TYR A 208 -17.94 -21.74 7.66
CA TYR A 208 -17.03 -20.68 7.28
C TYR A 208 -15.61 -20.87 7.84
N SER A 209 -15.38 -21.79 8.79
CA SER A 209 -14.09 -21.90 9.52
C SER A 209 -12.90 -22.13 8.61
N ASN A 210 -12.99 -23.09 7.68
CA ASN A 210 -11.90 -23.39 6.75
C ASN A 210 -11.58 -22.19 5.85
N TRP A 211 -12.61 -21.53 5.35
CA TRP A 211 -12.46 -20.31 4.56
C TRP A 211 -11.81 -19.19 5.37
N TYR A 212 -12.30 -18.91 6.58
CA TYR A 212 -11.80 -17.81 7.41
C TYR A 212 -10.33 -18.02 7.78
N ASN A 213 -9.95 -19.24 8.18
CA ASN A 213 -8.56 -19.60 8.47
C ASN A 213 -7.68 -19.40 7.22
N SER A 214 -8.10 -19.96 6.08
CA SER A 214 -7.32 -19.85 4.84
C SER A 214 -7.19 -18.40 4.35
N SER A 215 -8.25 -17.60 4.52
CA SER A 215 -8.27 -16.18 4.14
C SER A 215 -7.37 -15.33 5.04
N SER A 216 -7.41 -15.55 6.35
CA SER A 216 -6.53 -14.89 7.33
C SER A 216 -5.06 -15.23 7.08
N ASP A 217 -4.74 -16.51 6.90
CA ASP A 217 -3.37 -16.96 6.65
C ASP A 217 -2.85 -16.43 5.28
N PHE A 218 -3.72 -16.41 4.25
CA PHE A 218 -3.38 -15.83 2.96
C PHE A 218 -3.16 -14.31 3.03
N TRP A 219 -3.94 -13.59 3.84
CA TRP A 219 -3.77 -12.15 4.03
C TRP A 219 -2.38 -11.82 4.59
N GLU A 220 -1.90 -12.60 5.56
CA GLU A 220 -0.55 -12.46 6.10
C GLU A 220 0.52 -12.79 5.05
N GLN A 221 0.37 -13.89 4.31
CA GLN A 221 1.29 -14.27 3.23
C GLN A 221 1.39 -13.18 2.15
N ARG A 222 0.25 -12.61 1.75
CA ARG A 222 0.18 -11.51 0.78
C ARG A 222 0.92 -10.28 1.27
N ASN A 223 0.66 -9.85 2.52
CA ASN A 223 1.36 -8.72 3.13
C ASN A 223 2.88 -8.94 3.21
N ASN A 224 3.32 -10.14 3.59
CA ASN A 224 4.74 -10.49 3.60
C ASN A 224 5.36 -10.45 2.20
N GLY A 225 4.66 -10.99 1.19
CA GLY A 225 5.07 -10.90 -0.20
C GLY A 225 5.18 -9.45 -0.70
N MET A 226 4.25 -8.59 -0.29
CA MET A 226 4.27 -7.15 -0.59
C MET A 226 5.51 -6.47 0.00
N CYS A 227 5.81 -6.72 1.28
CA CYS A 227 7.00 -6.19 1.93
C CYS A 227 8.30 -6.61 1.23
N LEU A 228 8.42 -7.88 0.84
CA LEU A 228 9.60 -8.37 0.12
C LEU A 228 9.79 -7.68 -1.23
N LYS A 229 8.72 -7.39 -1.95
CA LYS A 229 8.81 -6.66 -3.23
C LYS A 229 9.17 -5.20 -3.02
N ILE A 230 8.57 -4.52 -2.04
CA ILE A 230 8.96 -3.15 -1.67
C ILE A 230 10.45 -3.10 -1.29
N MET A 231 10.95 -4.06 -0.50
CA MET A 231 12.36 -4.13 -0.14
C MET A 231 13.27 -4.26 -1.37
N ARG A 232 12.87 -5.02 -2.40
CA ARG A 232 13.64 -5.10 -3.65
C ARG A 232 13.70 -3.74 -4.36
N GLU A 233 12.59 -3.03 -4.44
CA GLU A 233 12.53 -1.69 -5.03
C GLU A 233 13.40 -0.69 -4.25
N LEU A 234 13.41 -0.76 -2.92
CA LEU A 234 14.28 0.06 -2.08
C LEU A 234 15.77 -0.25 -2.24
N ASN A 235 16.15 -1.49 -2.54
CA ASN A 235 17.56 -1.85 -2.78
C ASN A 235 18.00 -1.54 -4.21
N ALA A 236 17.08 -1.61 -5.18
CA ALA A 236 17.37 -1.32 -6.58
C ALA A 236 17.48 0.19 -6.86
N ASN A 237 17.10 1.04 -5.90
CA ASN A 237 17.04 2.48 -6.06
C ASN A 237 17.64 3.21 -4.85
N SER A 238 18.17 4.39 -5.08
CA SER A 238 18.66 5.30 -4.04
C SER A 238 18.31 6.74 -4.41
N ASP A 239 18.10 7.59 -3.40
CA ASP A 239 17.74 9.00 -3.57
C ASP A 239 16.49 9.24 -4.47
N ARG A 240 15.54 8.31 -4.44
CA ARG A 240 14.26 8.43 -5.18
C ARG A 240 13.10 8.75 -4.26
N THR A 241 12.13 9.51 -4.77
CA THR A 241 10.78 9.56 -4.18
C THR A 241 9.99 8.35 -4.69
N ILE A 242 9.66 7.45 -3.77
CA ILE A 242 8.86 6.26 -4.06
C ILE A 242 7.47 6.46 -3.44
N LEU A 243 6.44 6.44 -4.29
CA LEU A 243 5.05 6.51 -3.87
C LEU A 243 4.43 5.12 -3.88
N ILE A 244 3.96 4.65 -2.74
CA ILE A 244 3.24 3.38 -2.60
C ILE A 244 1.74 3.66 -2.56
N LEU A 245 1.01 3.18 -3.57
CA LEU A 245 -0.45 3.24 -3.63
C LEU A 245 -1.03 1.88 -3.26
N THR A 246 -1.80 1.81 -2.17
CA THR A 246 -2.30 0.55 -1.61
C THR A 246 -3.72 0.70 -1.04
N GLY A 247 -4.44 -0.41 -0.91
CA GLY A 247 -5.68 -0.47 -0.15
C GLY A 247 -5.42 -0.10 1.31
N LEU A 248 -6.33 0.66 1.91
CA LEU A 248 -6.13 1.22 3.25
C LEU A 248 -5.79 0.16 4.31
N MET A 249 -6.38 -1.04 4.19
CA MET A 249 -6.16 -2.15 5.13
C MET A 249 -4.72 -2.69 5.12
N HIS A 250 -3.96 -2.51 4.05
CA HIS A 250 -2.54 -2.91 3.99
C HIS A 250 -1.60 -1.87 4.60
N LYS A 251 -2.03 -0.59 4.65
CA LYS A 251 -1.15 0.54 4.96
C LYS A 251 -0.42 0.39 6.29
N TYR A 252 -1.10 -0.03 7.37
CA TYR A 252 -0.47 -0.16 8.68
C TYR A 252 0.64 -1.21 8.66
N TYR A 253 0.45 -2.31 7.93
CA TYR A 253 1.41 -3.41 7.82
C TYR A 253 2.67 -2.95 7.09
N LEU A 254 2.50 -2.29 5.94
CA LEU A 254 3.61 -1.74 5.16
C LEU A 254 4.34 -0.63 5.92
N THR A 255 3.61 0.23 6.63
CA THR A 255 4.21 1.28 7.46
C THR A 255 5.06 0.68 8.58
N ASN A 256 4.55 -0.33 9.28
CA ASN A 256 5.30 -1.03 10.33
C ASN A 256 6.55 -1.72 9.76
N PHE A 257 6.44 -2.35 8.59
CA PHE A 257 7.58 -2.96 7.91
C PHE A 257 8.66 -1.92 7.60
N LEU A 258 8.30 -0.79 6.99
CA LEU A 258 9.24 0.26 6.59
C LEU A 258 9.88 1.01 7.76
N ARG A 259 9.28 0.95 8.96
CA ARG A 259 9.83 1.54 10.20
C ARG A 259 10.87 0.66 10.90
N LYS A 260 11.13 -0.55 10.41
CA LYS A 260 12.14 -1.42 11.02
C LYS A 260 13.53 -0.80 10.88
N LYS A 261 14.35 -0.96 11.93
CA LYS A 261 15.70 -0.37 12.02
C LYS A 261 16.60 -0.79 10.86
N GLU A 262 16.47 -2.02 10.38
CA GLU A 262 17.25 -2.49 9.22
C GLU A 262 16.96 -1.74 7.90
N LEU A 263 15.83 -1.02 7.80
CA LEU A 263 15.43 -0.27 6.61
C LEU A 263 15.73 1.24 6.70
N GLU A 264 16.21 1.75 7.84
CA GLU A 264 16.51 3.18 8.03
C GLU A 264 17.54 3.70 7.02
N LYS A 265 18.48 2.84 6.59
CA LYS A 265 19.48 3.17 5.56
C LYS A 265 18.90 3.17 4.15
N LEU A 266 17.82 2.43 3.91
CA LEU A 266 17.21 2.28 2.58
C LEU A 266 16.11 3.29 2.32
N CYS A 267 15.41 3.74 3.37
CA CYS A 267 14.32 4.69 3.22
C CYS A 267 14.07 5.58 4.44
N LYS A 268 13.60 6.80 4.16
CA LYS A 268 12.93 7.70 5.10
C LYS A 268 11.46 7.78 4.72
N ILE A 269 10.56 7.43 5.65
CA ILE A 269 9.12 7.58 5.44
C ILE A 269 8.75 9.06 5.57
N ILE A 270 8.06 9.59 4.56
CA ILE A 270 7.50 10.93 4.55
C ILE A 270 6.01 10.84 4.95
N PRO A 271 5.56 11.54 6.01
CA PRO A 271 4.15 11.57 6.38
C PRO A 271 3.26 11.99 5.22
N ALA A 272 2.15 11.28 5.02
CA ALA A 272 1.22 11.57 3.94
C ALA A 272 0.67 13.02 4.01
N SER A 273 0.46 13.56 5.21
CA SER A 273 0.03 14.95 5.40
C SER A 273 1.05 15.96 4.88
N GLU A 274 2.34 15.70 5.07
CA GLU A 274 3.44 16.54 4.57
C GLU A 274 3.48 16.45 3.03
N ALA A 275 3.51 15.23 2.51
CA ALA A 275 3.58 14.96 1.07
C ALA A 275 2.38 15.53 0.28
N MET A 276 1.18 15.56 0.87
CA MET A 276 -0.03 16.05 0.21
C MET A 276 -0.21 17.57 0.26
N ASN A 277 0.37 18.22 1.27
CA ASN A 277 0.32 19.67 1.42
C ASN A 277 1.39 20.37 0.57
N GLY A 278 2.45 19.65 0.18
CA GLY A 278 3.62 20.21 -0.48
C GLY A 278 4.43 21.03 0.53
N GLU A 279 5.70 20.70 0.73
CA GLU A 279 6.57 21.58 1.50
C GLU A 279 6.76 22.90 0.75
N THR A 280 6.04 23.93 1.22
CA THR A 280 6.57 25.29 1.36
C THR A 280 7.72 25.29 2.36
N THR A 281 8.93 24.92 1.90
CA THR A 281 10.29 25.15 2.49
C THR A 281 11.23 24.17 1.78
N ALA A 282 12.30 24.51 1.04
CA ALA A 282 13.33 25.51 1.27
C ALA A 282 14.13 25.77 -0.04
N LEU A 283 14.33 27.05 -0.37
CA LEU A 283 15.62 27.76 -0.46
C LEU A 283 16.52 27.41 -1.66
N PHE A 284 16.40 28.23 -2.72
CA PHE A 284 17.51 28.50 -3.63
C PHE A 284 18.54 29.38 -2.90
N PRO A 285 19.84 29.07 -2.94
CA PRO A 285 20.86 30.00 -2.51
C PRO A 285 21.14 31.00 -3.65
N PHE A 286 21.06 32.29 -3.35
CA PHE A 286 21.96 33.30 -3.89
C PHE A 286 22.85 33.76 -2.75
#